data_AF-A0A6N8ASV6-F1
#
_entry.id   AF-A0A6N8ASV6-F1
#
_cell.length_a   1.000
_cell.length_b   1.000
_cell.length_c   1.000
_cell.angle_alpha   90.00
_cell.angle_beta   90.00
_cell.angle_gamma   90.00
#
_symmetry.space_group_name_H-M   'P 1'
#
loop_
_entity.id
_entity.type
_entity.pdbx_description
1 polymer ?
#
loop_
_entity_poly.entity_id
_entity_poly.type
_entity_poly.pdbx_seq_one_letter_code
_entity_poly.pdbx_strand_id
1 'polypeptide(L)'
;MKLDTYDRIELTGPWAGFGFQARHMWTPEGFTLYPEQMRWWSLTCNMAREYQLLLEQERLGRRSAESDADPQSVVRMVQALHRQRRG
;
A
#
# COMPACT_ATOMS: atom_id res chain seq x y z
N MET A 1 4.69 -22.88 21.21
CA MET A 1 6.08 -23.17 20.79
C MET A 1 6.95 -21.98 21.19
N LYS A 2 7.89 -22.15 22.13
CA LYS A 2 8.96 -21.16 22.36
C LYS A 2 10.07 -21.52 21.39
N LEU A 3 10.38 -20.64 20.46
CA LEU A 3 11.59 -20.78 19.64
C LEU A 3 12.77 -20.47 20.57
N ASP A 4 13.44 -21.53 21.01
CA ASP A 4 14.79 -21.36 21.55
C ASP A 4 15.68 -20.98 20.36
N THR A 5 16.04 -19.71 20.30
CA THR A 5 16.79 -19.16 19.17
C THR A 5 18.28 -19.27 19.39
N TYR A 6 18.77 -19.86 20.49
CA TYR A 6 20.21 -20.12 20.61
C TYR A 6 20.69 -21.11 19.55
N ASP A 7 19.87 -22.09 19.22
CA ASP A 7 20.12 -22.97 18.09
C ASP A 7 19.81 -22.27 16.77
N ARG A 8 20.66 -22.53 15.77
CA ARG A 8 20.47 -22.00 14.42
C ARG A 8 19.25 -22.67 13.79
N ILE A 9 18.29 -21.86 13.39
CA ILE A 9 17.09 -22.30 12.67
C ILE A 9 17.12 -21.71 11.28
N GLU A 10 17.18 -22.57 10.27
CA GLU A 10 17.08 -22.17 8.87
C GLU A 10 15.62 -22.26 8.42
N LEU A 11 15.13 -21.19 7.78
CA LEU A 11 13.80 -21.18 7.20
C LEU A 11 13.83 -21.85 5.81
N THR A 12 12.68 -22.38 5.39
CA THR A 12 12.53 -23.12 4.12
C THR A 12 11.47 -22.48 3.23
N GLY A 13 11.35 -22.95 1.98
CA GLY A 13 10.37 -22.42 1.02
C GLY A 13 10.72 -21.00 0.56
N PRO A 14 9.75 -20.07 0.46
CA PRO A 14 10.00 -18.67 0.10
C PRO A 14 10.98 -17.93 1.03
N TRP A 15 11.21 -18.49 2.23
CA TRP A 15 12.14 -17.98 3.22
C TRP A 15 13.49 -18.69 3.18
N ALA A 16 13.78 -19.50 2.16
CA ALA A 16 15.08 -20.16 2.00
C ALA A 16 16.22 -19.13 2.02
N GLY A 17 17.25 -19.43 2.81
CA GLY A 17 18.38 -18.53 3.02
C GLY A 17 18.11 -17.43 4.06
N PHE A 18 16.97 -17.44 4.75
CA PHE A 18 16.77 -16.71 5.98
C PHE A 18 16.85 -17.65 7.18
N GLY A 19 17.06 -17.09 8.37
CA GLY A 19 16.98 -17.87 9.60
C GLY A 19 17.06 -17.05 10.86
N PHE A 20 17.02 -17.75 11.98
CA PHE A 20 17.15 -17.16 13.32
C PHE A 20 18.29 -17.81 14.08
N GLN A 21 19.06 -16.99 14.80
CA GLN A 21 20.07 -17.43 15.75
C GLN A 21 20.34 -16.35 16.80
N ALA A 22 20.59 -16.76 18.04
CA ALA A 22 20.86 -15.92 19.20
C ALA A 22 19.88 -14.74 19.36
N ARG A 23 18.59 -14.94 19.05
CA ARG A 23 17.53 -13.91 19.06
C ARG A 23 17.58 -12.86 17.94
N HIS A 24 18.38 -13.11 16.90
CA HIS A 24 18.47 -12.25 15.72
C HIS A 24 18.04 -13.03 14.48
N MET A 25 17.55 -12.31 13.47
CA MET A 25 17.29 -12.86 12.14
C MET A 25 18.52 -12.66 11.28
N TRP A 26 18.84 -13.59 10.39
CA TRP A 26 19.82 -13.38 9.34
C TRP A 26 19.16 -13.52 7.97
N THR A 27 19.71 -12.82 6.99
CA THR A 27 19.22 -12.76 5.62
C THR A 27 20.20 -13.43 4.66
N PRO A 28 19.76 -13.88 3.47
CA PRO A 28 20.63 -14.57 2.52
C PRO A 28 21.76 -13.70 2.00
N GLU A 29 21.61 -12.38 2.07
CA GLU A 29 22.64 -11.40 1.71
C GLU A 29 23.74 -11.25 2.77
N GLY A 30 23.65 -11.98 3.89
CA GLY A 30 24.64 -11.96 4.97
C GLY A 30 24.42 -10.86 6.01
N PHE A 31 23.24 -10.24 6.07
CA PHE A 31 22.90 -9.27 7.10
C PHE A 31 22.25 -9.93 8.31
N THR A 32 22.60 -9.43 9.50
CA THR A 32 21.93 -9.77 10.75
C THR A 32 21.00 -8.64 11.15
N LEU A 33 19.73 -8.99 11.34
CA LEU A 33 18.66 -8.09 11.75
C LEU A 33 18.28 -8.32 13.21
N TYR A 34 18.45 -7.26 13.99
CA TYR A 34 18.10 -7.22 15.40
C TYR A 34 16.62 -6.94 15.62
N PRO A 35 16.03 -7.36 16.76
CA PRO A 35 14.62 -7.11 17.06
C PRO A 35 14.20 -5.64 16.91
N GLU A 36 15.08 -4.69 17.22
CA GLU A 36 14.84 -3.25 17.08
C GLU A 36 14.74 -2.86 15.60
N GLN A 37 15.59 -3.42 14.75
CA GLN A 37 15.56 -3.17 13.31
C GLN A 37 14.30 -3.74 12.66
N MET A 38 13.83 -4.89 13.14
CA MET A 38 12.56 -5.46 12.69
C MET A 38 11.36 -4.53 12.95
N ARG A 39 11.39 -3.72 14.02
CA ARG A 39 10.34 -2.71 14.26
C ARG A 39 10.35 -1.62 13.19
N TRP A 40 11.54 -1.14 12.82
CA TRP A 40 11.68 -0.15 11.75
C TRP A 40 11.22 -0.72 10.41
N TRP A 41 11.60 -1.96 10.09
CA TRP A 41 11.11 -2.65 8.90
C TRP A 41 9.58 -2.73 8.87
N SER A 42 8.95 -3.16 9.97
CA SER A 42 7.49 -3.22 10.07
C SER A 42 6.84 -1.85 9.87
N LEU A 43 7.42 -0.80 10.44
CA LEU A 43 6.91 0.57 10.29
C LEU A 43 6.99 1.03 8.83
N THR A 44 8.13 0.81 8.15
CA THR A 44 8.29 1.17 6.74
C THR A 44 7.29 0.44 5.85
N CYS A 45 7.06 -0.85 6.07
CA CYS A 45 6.04 -1.62 5.35
C CYS A 45 4.63 -1.05 5.58
N ASN A 46 4.30 -0.67 6.82
CA ASN A 46 3.00 -0.07 7.13
C ASN A 46 2.83 1.29 6.45
N MET A 47 3.84 2.16 6.49
CA MET A 47 3.80 3.46 5.81
C MET A 47 3.61 3.30 4.29
N ALA A 48 4.33 2.34 3.69
CA ALA A 48 4.17 2.03 2.27
C ALA A 48 2.75 1.59 1.94
N ARG A 49 2.14 0.74 2.78
CA ARG A 49 0.75 0.29 2.62
C ARG A 49 -0.25 1.44 2.72
N GLU A 50 -0.16 2.26 3.75
CA GLU A 50 -1.07 3.41 3.92
C GLU A 50 -0.96 4.38 2.75
N TYR A 51 0.25 4.60 2.24
CA TYR A 51 0.46 5.42 1.05
C TYR A 51 -0.21 4.82 -0.20
N GLN A 52 -0.14 3.50 -0.40
CA GLN A 52 -0.85 2.84 -1.51
C GLN A 52 -2.37 2.99 -1.38
N LEU A 53 -2.93 2.88 -0.17
CA LEU A 53 -4.36 3.07 0.09
C LEU A 53 -4.81 4.51 -0.22
N LEU A 54 -4.03 5.50 0.20
CA LEU A 54 -4.30 6.91 -0.15
C LEU A 54 -4.29 7.12 -1.68
N LEU A 55 -3.30 6.58 -2.39
CA LEU A 55 -3.25 6.68 -3.85
C LEU A 55 -4.42 5.98 -4.53
N GLU A 56 -4.91 4.86 -3.98
CA GLU A 56 -6.08 4.16 -4.50
C GLU A 56 -7.38 4.96 -4.26
N GLN A 57 -7.53 5.57 -3.08
CA GLN A 57 -8.65 6.47 -2.77
C GLN A 57 -8.68 7.68 -3.72
N GLU A 58 -7.54 8.30 -4.00
CA GLU A 58 -7.43 9.40 -4.97
C GLU A 58 -7.82 8.95 -6.38
N ARG A 59 -7.37 7.76 -6.81
CA ARG A 59 -7.77 7.19 -8.11
C ARG A 59 -9.28 6.94 -8.19
N LEU A 60 -9.88 6.44 -7.12
CA LEU A 60 -11.33 6.24 -7.04
C LEU A 60 -12.09 7.56 -7.08
N GLY A 61 -11.69 8.55 -6.28
CA GLY A 61 -12.30 9.88 -6.27
C GLY A 61 -12.25 10.55 -7.64
N ARG A 62 -11.13 10.42 -8.35
CA ARG A 62 -10.99 10.94 -9.72
C ARG A 62 -11.93 10.24 -10.70
N ARG A 63 -12.05 8.91 -10.64
CA ARG A 63 -13.00 8.15 -11.48
C ARG A 63 -14.45 8.52 -11.18
N SER A 64 -14.81 8.70 -9.91
CA SER A 64 -16.16 9.12 -9.53
C SER A 64 -16.46 10.53 -10.05
N ALA A 65 -15.52 11.48 -9.91
CA ALA A 65 -15.68 12.83 -10.46
C ALA A 65 -15.79 12.83 -12.00
N GLU A 66 -15.05 11.96 -12.68
CA GLU A 66 -15.14 11.79 -14.14
C GLU A 66 -16.45 11.13 -14.57
N SER A 67 -16.99 10.21 -13.77
CA SER A 67 -18.30 9.59 -14.01
C SER A 67 -19.47 10.54 -13.70
N ASP A 68 -19.37 11.39 -12.68
CA ASP A 68 -20.36 12.41 -12.34
C ASP A 68 -20.35 13.60 -13.32
N ALA A 69 -19.24 13.79 -14.04
CA ALA A 69 -19.17 14.69 -15.17
C ALA A 69 -19.95 14.10 -16.37
N ASP A 70 -21.26 13.91 -16.24
CA ASP A 70 -22.14 13.54 -17.34
C ASP A 70 -22.00 14.58 -18.48
N PRO A 71 -21.46 14.20 -19.65
CA PRO A 71 -21.34 15.13 -20.77
C PRO A 71 -22.70 15.70 -21.19
N GLN A 72 -23.79 14.95 -20.96
CA GLN A 72 -25.14 15.41 -21.26
C GLN A 72 -25.65 16.45 -20.26
N SER A 73 -25.18 16.45 -19.01
CA SER A 73 -25.51 17.48 -18.01
C SER A 73 -25.03 18.85 -18.46
N VAL A 74 -23.78 18.97 -18.94
CA VAL A 74 -23.22 20.22 -19.46
C VAL A 74 -23.96 20.66 -20.73
N VAL A 75 -24.20 19.74 -21.67
CA VAL A 75 -24.94 20.05 -22.91
C VAL A 75 -26.37 20.50 -22.60
N ARG A 76 -27.08 19.83 -21.68
CA ARG A 76 -28.43 20.24 -21.25
C ARG A 76 -28.43 21.60 -20.57
N MET A 77 -27.45 21.88 -19.72
CA MET A 77 -27.31 23.19 -19.07
C MET A 77 -27.08 24.30 -20.08
N VAL A 78 -26.18 24.10 -21.06
CA VAL A 78 -25.93 25.06 -22.14
C VAL A 78 -27.17 25.27 -23.01
N GLN A 79 -27.91 24.20 -23.32
CA GLN A 79 -29.17 24.28 -24.06
C GLN A 79 -30.27 25.01 -23.28
N ALA A 80 -30.36 24.81 -21.97
CA ALA A 80 -31.31 25.53 -21.11
C ALA A 80 -31.01 27.03 -21.05
N LEU A 81 -29.73 27.41 -20.91
CA LEU A 81 -29.29 28.81 -20.91
C LEU A 81 -29.57 29.52 -22.25
N HIS A 82 -29.41 28.81 -23.38
CA HIS A 82 -29.75 29.36 -24.69
C HIS A 82 -31.26 29.58 -24.88
N ARG A 83 -32.10 28.70 -24.33
CA ARG A 83 -33.56 28.86 -24.32
C ARG A 83 -33.97 30.08 -23.50
N GLN A 84 -33.34 30.29 -22.35
CA GLN A 84 -33.67 31.40 -21.43
C GLN A 84 -33.28 32.78 -21.99
N ARG A 85 -32.31 32.86 -22.90
CA ARG A 85 -31.90 34.09 -23.59
C ARG A 85 -32.73 34.45 -24.83
N ARG A 86 -33.56 33.51 -25.31
CA ARG A 86 -34.41 33.70 -26.49
C ARG A 86 -35.89 33.90 -26.15
N GLY A 87 -36.24 33.83 -24.87
CA GLY A 87 -37.58 34.12 -24.35
C GLY A 87 -37.65 35.50 -23.72
#